data_AF-A0A8C2FHS8-F1
#
_entry.id   AF-A0A8C2FHS8-F1
#
_cell.length_a   1.000
_cell.length_b   1.000
_cell.length_c   1.000
_cell.angle_alpha   90.00
_cell.angle_beta   90.00
_cell.angle_gamma   90.00
#
_symmetry.space_group_name_H-M   'P 1'
#
loop_
_entity.id
_entity.type
_entity.pdbx_description
1 polymer ?
#
loop_
_entity_poly.entity_id
_entity_poly.type
_entity_poly.pdbx_seq_one_letter_code
_entity_poly.pdbx_strand_id
1 'polypeptide(L)' 'MTAAAWYHRDITRVRAEELLARAGRDGSFLVRDSESVPGAY' A
#
# COMPACT_ATOMS: atom_id res chain seq x y z
N MET A 1 -16.51 9.34 -4.31
CA MET A 1 -15.95 8.73 -3.09
C MET A 1 -14.46 8.93 -3.11
N THR A 2 -13.91 9.72 -2.19
CA THR A 2 -12.47 9.86 -2.02
C THR A 2 -11.89 8.54 -1.53
N ALA A 3 -10.87 8.01 -2.20
CA ALA A 3 -10.16 6.84 -1.70
C ALA A 3 -9.65 7.13 -0.29
N ALA A 4 -9.80 6.16 0.63
CA ALA A 4 -9.31 6.33 1.98
C ALA A 4 -7.79 6.53 1.95
N ALA A 5 -7.26 7.38 2.83
CA ALA A 5 -5.85 7.77 2.83
C ALA A 5 -4.85 6.60 3.03
N TRP A 6 -5.35 5.43 3.44
CA TRP A 6 -4.58 4.19 3.62
C TRP A 6 -4.57 3.27 2.39
N TYR A 7 -5.32 3.59 1.32
CA TYR A 7 -5.39 2.78 0.12
C TYR A 7 -4.62 3.43 -1.04
N HIS A 8 -3.52 2.79 -1.41
CA HIS A 8 -2.53 3.27 -2.36
C HIS A 8 -2.56 2.51 -3.70
N ARG A 9 -3.70 1.93 -4.10
CA ARG A 9 -4.00 1.35 -5.43
C ARG A 9 -2.76 0.89 -6.21
N ASP A 10 -2.28 1.73 -7.14
CA ASP A 10 -1.24 1.39 -8.09
C ASP A 10 0.17 1.78 -7.60
N ILE A 11 0.58 1.25 -6.45
CA ILE A 11 1.99 1.31 -6.02
C ILE A 11 2.63 -0.07 -6.07
N THR A 12 3.90 -0.10 -6.46
CA THR A 12 4.71 -1.33 -6.45
C THR A 12 4.95 -1.81 -5.02
N ARG A 13 5.24 -3.10 -4.87
CA ARG A 13 5.70 -3.67 -3.59
C ARG A 13 6.85 -2.88 -2.97
N VAL A 14 7.87 -2.53 -3.76
CA VAL A 14 9.04 -1.77 -3.27
C VAL A 14 8.61 -0.41 -2.73
N ARG A 15 7.73 0.30 -3.43
CA ARG A 15 7.24 1.59 -2.96
C ARG A 15 6.45 1.46 -1.65
N ALA A 16 5.65 0.40 -1.50
CA ALA A 16 4.94 0.12 -0.25
C ALA A 16 5.91 -0.10 0.91
N GLU A 17 6.96 -0.91 0.72
CA GLU A 17 8.00 -1.16 1.72
C GLU A 17 8.69 0.13 2.16
N GLU A 18 9.06 1.01 1.23
CA GLU A 18 9.68 2.31 1.56
C GLU A 18 8.75 3.23 2.37
N LEU A 19 7.43 3.21 2.10
CA LEU A 19 6.46 4.02 2.85
C LEU A 19 6.32 3.52 4.29
N LEU A 20 6.25 2.20 4.48
CA LEU A 20 6.19 1.58 5.80
C LEU A 20 7.49 1.81 6.59
N ALA A 21 8.65 1.68 5.94
CA ALA A 21 9.94 1.97 6.57
C ALA A 21 10.05 3.45 7.01
N ARG A 22 9.57 4.39 6.19
CA ARG A 22 9.50 5.81 6.54
C ARG A 22 8.53 6.11 7.69
N ALA A 23 7.44 5.37 7.81
CA ALA A 23 6.51 5.52 8.92
C ALA A 23 7.14 5.12 10.27
N GLY A 24 8.04 4.12 10.26
CA GLY A 24 8.90 3.77 11.39
C GLY A 24 8.13 3.37 12.67
N ARG A 25 6.90 2.88 12.51
CA ARG A 25 5.99 2.54 13.62
C ARG A 25 5.41 1.15 13.43
N ASP A 26 5.50 0.33 14.47
CA ASP A 26 4.88 -1.00 14.49
C ASP A 26 3.37 -0.91 14.28
N GLY A 27 2.84 -1.84 13.48
CA GLY A 27 1.43 -1.85 13.10
C GLY A 27 1.06 -0.85 11.99
N SER A 28 2.03 -0.11 11.42
CA SER A 28 1.80 0.65 10.19
C SER A 28 1.35 -0.28 9.07
N PHE A 29 0.32 0.12 8.34
CA PHE A 29 -0.22 -0.64 7.22
C PHE A 29 -0.65 0.31 6.10
N LEU A 30 -0.73 -0.26 4.90
CA LEU A 30 -1.41 0.32 3.76
C LEU A 30 -1.97 -0.82 2.92
N VAL A 31 -2.97 -0.52 2.10
CA VAL A 31 -3.51 -1.47 1.12
C VAL A 31 -3.12 -0.98 -0.27
N ARG A 32 -2.78 -1.89 -1.18
CA ARG A 32 -2.48 -1.60 -2.59
C ARG A 32 -3.18 -2.62 -3.47
N ASP A 33 -3.07 -2.49 -4.78
CA ASP A 33 -3.48 -3.51 -5.73
C ASP A 33 -2.35 -4.53 -5.92
N SER A 34 -2.73 -5.78 -6.18
CA SER A 34 -1.79 -6.85 -6.48
C SER A 34 -1.22 -6.68 -7.87
N GLU A 35 0.12 -6.75 -7.97
CA GLU A 35 0.83 -6.70 -9.26
C GLU A 35 0.71 -8.03 -10.04
N SER A 36 0.32 -9.12 -9.39
CA SER A 36 0.28 -10.46 -9.99
C SER A 36 -1.12 -11.00 -10.23
N VAL A 37 -2.11 -10.53 -9.46
CA VAL A 37 -3.50 -11.03 -9.54
C VAL A 37 -4.44 -9.86 -9.75
N PRO A 38 -4.99 -9.69 -10.98
CA PRO A 38 -5.94 -8.63 -11.26
C PRO A 38 -7.15 -8.66 -10.31
N GLY A 39 -7.44 -7.52 -9.68
CA GLY A 39 -8.55 -7.37 -8.74
C GLY A 39 -8.28 -7.85 -7.32
N ALA A 40 -7.08 -8.34 -7.01
CA ALA A 40 -6.63 -8.61 -5.64
C ALA A 40 -5.85 -7.42 -5.06
N TYR A 41 -5.63 -7.44 -3.74
CA TYR A 41 -5.01 -6.37 -2.95
C TYR A 41 -3.86 -6.88 -2.08
#